data_AF-U7GS04-F1
#
_entry.id   AF-U7GS04-F1
#
_cell.length_a   1.000
_cell.length_b   1.000
_cell.length_c   1.000
_cell.angle_alpha   90.00
_cell.angle_beta   90.00
_cell.angle_gamma   90.00
#
_symmetry.space_group_name_H-M   'P 1'
#
loop_
_entity.id
_entity.type
_entity.pdbx_description
1 polymer ?
#
loop_
_entity_poly.entity_id
_entity_poly.type
_entity_poly.pdbx_seq_one_letter_code
_entity_poly.pdbx_strand_id
1 'polypeptide(L)' 'MKYLTSKEIRHKLKNCSASTLWRYQQPNQKMFEQPMPQPIKKCAGSTSLWDEETFNEWLIKYFNNNQMSNLSS' A
#
# COMPACT_ATOMS: atom_id res chain seq x y z
N MET A 1 -7.16 17.71 -1.32
CA MET A 1 -6.42 16.57 -0.76
C MET A 1 -7.40 15.61 -0.13
N LYS A 2 -7.51 14.40 -0.66
CA LYS A 2 -8.32 13.32 -0.09
C LYS A 2 -7.39 12.34 0.62
N TYR A 3 -7.84 11.79 1.74
CA TYR A 3 -7.06 10.87 2.54
C TYR A 3 -7.72 9.51 2.61
N LEU A 4 -6.89 8.45 2.62
CA LEU A 4 -7.30 7.08 2.84
C LEU A 4 -6.87 6.63 4.23
N THR A 5 -7.79 5.97 4.93
CA THR A 5 -7.52 5.31 6.21
C THR A 5 -6.81 3.97 5.99
N SER A 6 -6.15 3.47 7.05
CA SER A 6 -5.54 2.14 7.02
C SER A 6 -6.53 1.01 6.70
N LYS A 7 -7.83 1.20 6.98
CA LYS A 7 -8.88 0.23 6.61
C LYS A 7 -9.14 0.23 5.10
N GLU A 8 -9.29 1.40 4.50
CA GLU A 8 -9.53 1.54 3.06
C GLU A 8 -8.33 1.09 2.23
N ILE A 9 -7.12 1.45 2.65
CA ILE A 9 -5.87 0.99 2.05
C ILE A 9 -5.82 -0.54 2.01
N ARG A 10 -6.06 -1.21 3.14
CA ARG A 10 -6.06 -2.68 3.21
C ARG A 10 -7.14 -3.29 2.32
N HIS A 11 -8.31 -2.66 2.24
CA HIS A 11 -9.37 -3.12 1.37
C HIS A 11 -8.95 -3.09 -0.10
N LYS A 12 -8.34 -1.98 -0.56
CA LYS A 12 -7.77 -1.85 -1.91
C LYS A 12 -6.65 -2.86 -2.18
N LEU A 13 -5.89 -3.25 -1.16
CA LEU A 13 -4.85 -4.28 -1.22
C LEU A 13 -5.38 -5.70 -0.99
N LYS A 14 -6.58 -6.01 -1.53
CA LYS A 14 -7.24 -7.33 -1.41
C LYS A 14 -7.47 -7.78 0.04
N ASN A 15 -7.90 -6.85 0.90
CA ASN A 15 -8.15 -7.09 2.34
C ASN A 15 -6.93 -7.66 3.09
N CYS A 16 -5.72 -7.17 2.80
CA CYS A 16 -4.52 -7.65 3.48
C CYS A 16 -4.51 -7.32 4.98
N SER A 17 -3.71 -8.06 5.75
CA SER A 17 -3.53 -7.83 7.19
C SER A 17 -2.72 -6.55 7.48
N ALA A 18 -2.82 -6.03 8.70
CA ALA A 18 -2.01 -4.88 9.13
C ALA A 18 -0.49 -5.18 9.09
N SER A 19 -0.09 -6.43 9.37
CA SER A 19 1.31 -6.86 9.27
C SER A 19 1.79 -6.92 7.82
N THR A 20 0.96 -7.40 6.88
CA THR A 20 1.26 -7.37 5.45
C THR A 20 1.39 -5.94 4.94
N LEU A 21 0.46 -5.05 5.34
CA LEU A 21 0.56 -3.63 5.03
C LEU A 21 1.90 -3.04 5.50
N TRP A 22 2.28 -3.29 6.76
CA TRP A 22 3.54 -2.80 7.32
C TRP A 22 4.77 -3.30 6.55
N ARG A 23 4.74 -4.55 6.06
CA ARG A 23 5.81 -5.12 5.22
C ARG A 23 5.97 -4.39 3.89
N TYR A 24 4.86 -4.02 3.25
CA TYR A 24 4.89 -3.29 1.98
C TYR A 24 5.53 -1.91 2.11
N GLN A 25 5.49 -1.32 3.31
CA GLN A 25 6.07 -0.02 3.62
C GLN A 25 7.55 -0.08 4.02
N GLN A 26 8.12 -1.27 4.22
CA GLN A 26 9.52 -1.39 4.62
C GLN A 26 10.42 -0.97 3.46
N PRO A 27 11.45 -0.13 3.69
CA PRO A 27 12.34 0.31 2.62
C PRO A 27 13.18 -0.82 2.01
N ASN A 28 13.36 -1.93 2.73
CA ASN A 28 14.12 -3.10 2.32
C ASN A 28 13.26 -4.25 1.76
N GLN A 29 11.96 -4.01 1.56
CA GLN A 29 11.08 -4.98 0.91
C GLN A 29 11.57 -5.25 -0.53
N LYS A 30 11.42 -6.50 -1.01
CA LYS A 30 11.82 -6.92 -2.36
C LYS A 30 10.63 -7.30 -3.26
N MET A 31 9.41 -7.09 -2.79
CA MET A 31 8.16 -7.46 -3.47
C MET A 31 7.78 -6.47 -4.57
N PHE A 32 8.11 -5.20 -4.37
CA PHE A 32 7.82 -4.11 -5.28
C PHE A 32 9.10 -3.35 -5.60
N GLU A 33 9.18 -2.77 -6.79
CA GLU A 33 10.31 -1.92 -7.18
C GLU A 33 10.46 -0.72 -6.26
N GLN A 34 9.35 -0.17 -5.76
CA GLN A 34 9.34 0.86 -4.72
C GLN A 34 8.44 0.47 -3.55
N PRO A 35 8.85 0.78 -2.30
CA PRO A 35 8.01 0.52 -1.13
C PRO A 35 6.73 1.36 -1.20
N MET A 36 5.68 0.83 -0.57
CA MET A 36 4.42 1.55 -0.43
C MET A 36 4.65 2.86 0.33
N PRO A 37 4.00 3.97 -0.09
CA PRO A 37 4.11 5.24 0.61
C PRO A 37 3.77 5.12 2.10
N GLN A 38 4.49 5.90 2.89
CA GLN A 38 4.26 6.04 4.32
C GLN A 38 3.01 6.89 4.56
N PRO A 39 2.29 6.70 5.68
CA PRO A 39 1.17 7.55 6.03
C PRO A 39 1.67 8.98 6.27
N ILE A 40 0.95 9.96 5.73
CA ILE A 40 1.20 11.39 5.97
C ILE A 40 0.92 11.74 7.43
N LYS A 41 -0.09 11.09 8.02
CA LYS A 41 -0.39 11.20 9.44
C LYS A 41 -0.27 9.84 10.10
N LYS A 42 0.76 9.68 10.93
CA LYS A 42 0.92 8.52 11.81
C LYS A 42 0.06 8.74 13.06
N CYS A 43 -0.96 7.91 13.22
CA CYS A 43 -1.78 7.87 14.43
C CYS A 43 -1.70 6.47 15.05
N ALA A 44 -1.87 6.38 16.36
CA ALA A 44 -1.93 5.09 17.05
C ALA A 44 -3.12 4.25 16.53
N GLY A 45 -2.84 3.00 16.17
CA GLY A 45 -3.85 2.06 15.67
C GLY A 45 -4.22 2.26 14.18
N SER A 46 -5.49 2.02 13.84
CA SER A 46 -5.98 1.99 12.44
C SER A 46 -6.29 3.36 11.83
N THR A 47 -5.92 4.45 12.51
CA THR A 47 -6.28 5.84 12.16
C THR A 47 -5.18 6.57 11.39
N SER A 48 -4.13 5.86 10.99
CA SER A 48 -3.13 6.41 10.08
C SER A 48 -3.78 6.80 8.75
N LEU A 49 -3.31 7.90 8.17
CA LEU A 49 -3.86 8.47 6.94
C LEU A 49 -2.79 8.55 5.84
N TRP A 50 -3.18 8.14 4.64
CA TRP A 50 -2.38 8.23 3.42
C TRP A 50 -3.01 9.24 2.48
N ASP A 51 -2.19 9.92 1.69
CA ASP A 51 -2.71 10.67 0.54
C ASP A 51 -3.23 9.70 -0.52
N GLU A 52 -4.44 9.99 -1.00
CA GLU A 52 -5.13 9.12 -1.94
C GLU A 52 -4.41 9.06 -3.30
N GLU A 53 -3.94 10.19 -3.81
CA GLU A 53 -3.31 10.28 -5.13
C GLU A 53 -2.00 9.50 -5.14
N THR A 54 -1.12 9.78 -4.17
CA THR A 54 0.17 9.12 -4.00
C THR A 54 0.01 7.60 -3.83
N PHE A 55 -0.97 7.16 -3.03
CA PHE A 55 -1.23 5.74 -2.87
C PHE A 55 -1.77 5.09 -4.14
N ASN A 56 -2.74 5.71 -4.83
CA ASN A 56 -3.33 5.14 -6.03
C ASN A 56 -2.30 5.05 -7.17
N GLU A 57 -1.41 6.03 -7.30
CA GLU A 57 -0.29 5.95 -8.25
C GLU A 57 0.61 4.74 -7.98
N TRP A 58 1.02 4.58 -6.72
CA TRP A 58 1.83 3.42 -6.31
C TRP A 58 1.10 2.10 -6.55
N LEU A 59 -0.20 2.04 -6.22
CA LEU A 59 -1.04 0.86 -6.40
C LEU A 59 -1.10 0.42 -7.87
N ILE A 60 -1.32 1.36 -8.78
CA ILE A 60 -1.38 1.09 -10.22
C ILE A 60 -0.01 0.66 -10.74
N LYS A 61 1.04 1.42 -10.42
CA LYS A 61 2.40 1.20 -10.95
C LYS A 61 3.02 -0.10 -10.46
N TYR A 62 2.90 -0.41 -9.17
CA TYR A 62 3.69 -1.45 -8.52
C TYR A 62 2.88 -2.63 -8.01
N PHE A 63 1.66 -2.41 -7.50
CA PHE A 63 0.87 -3.50 -6.93
C PHE A 63 0.08 -4.27 -8.00
N ASN A 64 -0.66 -3.56 -8.86
CA ASN A 64 -1.48 -4.18 -9.90
C ASN A 64 -0.61 -4.81 -11.01
N ASN A 65 0.47 -4.14 -11.42
CA ASN A 65 1.36 -4.65 -12.47
C ASN A 65 2.18 -5.88 -12.03
N ASN A 66 2.57 -5.97 -10.75
CA ASN A 66 3.24 -7.19 -10.22
C ASN A 66 2.31 -8.41 -10.16
N GLN A 67 0.99 -8.21 -10.14
CA GLN A 67 0.05 -9.35 -10.21
C GLN A 67 0.00 -9.94 -11.62
N MET A 68 0.28 -9.14 -12.66
CA MET A 68 0.23 -9.59 -14.05
C MET A 68 1.45 -10.43 -14.44
N SER A 69 2.64 -10.13 -13.88
CA SER A 69 3.85 -10.93 -14.15
C SER A 69 3.82 -12.31 -13.50
N ASN A 70 3.16 -12.47 -12.35
CA ASN A 70 3.04 -13.76 -11.64
C ASN A 70 1.91 -14.67 -12.16
N LEU A 71 1.09 -14.22 -13.10
CA LEU A 71 0.07 -15.03 -13.78
C LEU A 71 0.53 -15.57 -15.14
N SER A 72 1.78 -15.29 -15.53
CA SER A 72 2.36 -15.67 -16.83
C SER A 72 3.36 -16.83 -16.75
N SER A 73 3.30 -17.67 -15.71
CA SER A 73 4.19 -18.84 -15.52
C SER A 73 3.42 -20.14 -15.48
#